data_AF-A0A847BMZ7-F1
#
_entry.id   AF-A0A847BMZ7-F1
#
_cell.length_a   1.000
_cell.length_b   1.000
_cell.length_c   1.000
_cell.angle_alpha   90.00
_cell.angle_beta   90.00
_cell.angle_gamma   90.00
#
_symmetry.space_group_name_H-M   'P 1'
#
loop_
_entity.id
_entity.type
_entity.pdbx_description
1 polymer ?
#
loop_
_entity_poly.entity_id
_entity_poly.type
_entity_poly.pdbx_seq_one_letter_code
_entity_poly.pdbx_strand_id
1 'polypeptide(L)'
;MKRKGSVKELISQLVILGLFAAVLYFIYSQLSGRPELSNVRWLHNIFYFAVVIFAIMFLLFLRQFFSNHALERYDPGSPESLQRLSKLRRFKLAPKYKHLQQRWKKPLEDIKKFFYNDDYNLVRSDHFDFIFERERKILSPWRGRRYIKRSFVFYHPMLNVLIVDQKLKQAERWIDHYWDQAPSDRNFFIFITDMENFEEISSAGAGVVNFLGTMKQGSLYPVLIDMDGGRYFFPVDLSILKRRDRLLYYYKRWQIKRLIKKSVADS
;
A
#
# COMPACT_ATOMS: atom_id res chain seq x y z
N MET A 1 9.77 -20.17 -7.12
CA MET A 1 10.86 -19.96 -6.14
C MET A 1 10.30 -19.97 -4.72
N LYS A 2 11.01 -20.64 -3.80
CA LYS A 2 10.56 -21.22 -2.51
C LYS A 2 9.80 -20.26 -1.57
N ARG A 3 8.57 -20.63 -1.18
CA ARG A 3 7.65 -19.88 -0.29
C ARG A 3 7.51 -20.46 1.13
N LYS A 4 8.41 -21.36 1.57
CA LYS A 4 8.33 -22.09 2.87
C LYS A 4 9.41 -21.69 3.91
N GLY A 5 10.16 -20.60 3.69
CA GLY A 5 11.29 -20.19 4.54
C GLY A 5 10.98 -19.22 5.69
N SER A 6 9.98 -18.34 5.54
CA SER A 6 9.88 -17.13 6.39
C SER A 6 9.58 -17.40 7.88
N VAL A 7 8.71 -18.37 8.20
CA VAL A 7 8.38 -18.69 9.60
C VAL A 7 9.51 -19.45 10.28
N LYS A 8 10.14 -20.40 9.58
CA LYS A 8 11.28 -21.18 10.11
C LYS A 8 12.50 -20.30 10.35
N GLU A 9 12.76 -19.36 9.44
CA GLU A 9 13.83 -18.35 9.60
C GLU A 9 13.56 -17.42 10.77
N LEU A 10 12.32 -16.93 10.93
CA LEU A 10 11.94 -16.10 12.09
C LEU A 10 12.10 -16.85 13.41
N ILE A 11 11.62 -18.10 13.48
CA ILE A 11 11.79 -18.94 14.68
C ILE A 11 13.28 -19.17 14.95
N SER A 12 14.07 -19.47 13.93
CA SER A 12 15.52 -19.67 14.08
C SER A 12 16.23 -18.41 14.59
N GLN A 13 15.89 -17.23 14.07
CA GLN A 13 16.46 -15.96 14.53
C GLN A 13 16.05 -15.64 15.97
N LEU A 14 14.79 -15.95 16.35
CA LEU A 14 14.29 -15.74 17.70
C LEU A 14 14.99 -16.67 18.70
N VAL A 15 15.24 -17.92 18.33
CA VAL A 15 16.03 -18.87 19.14
C VAL A 15 17.47 -18.36 19.32
N ILE A 16 18.12 -17.87 18.26
CA ILE A 16 19.49 -17.32 18.34
C ILE A 16 19.53 -16.11 19.29
N LEU A 17 18.59 -15.18 19.16
CA LEU A 17 18.47 -14.02 20.06
C LEU A 17 18.24 -14.44 21.50
N GLY A 18 17.36 -15.42 21.74
CA GLY A 18 17.09 -15.95 23.08
C GLY A 18 18.33 -16.59 23.71
N LEU A 19 19.09 -17.36 22.92
CA LEU A 19 20.31 -18.01 23.38
C LEU A 19 21.42 -16.99 23.68
N PHE A 20 21.56 -15.96 22.85
CA PHE A 20 22.49 -14.86 23.08
C PHE A 20 22.14 -14.06 24.34
N ALA A 21 20.84 -13.81 24.57
CA ALA A 21 20.35 -13.16 25.79
C ALA A 21 20.63 -14.02 27.04
N ALA A 22 20.44 -15.34 26.96
CA ALA A 22 20.75 -16.26 28.05
C ALA A 22 22.25 -16.27 28.39
N VAL A 23 23.13 -16.25 27.38
CA VAL A 23 24.59 -16.14 27.57
C VAL A 23 24.95 -14.80 28.22
N LEU A 24 24.39 -13.68 27.74
CA LEU A 24 24.58 -12.37 28.36
C LEU A 24 24.12 -12.33 29.81
N TYR A 25 22.96 -12.91 30.11
CA TYR A 25 22.43 -13.01 31.47
C TYR A 25 23.33 -13.87 32.37
N PHE A 26 23.84 -14.99 31.86
CA PHE A 26 24.78 -15.84 32.59
C PHE A 26 26.10 -15.12 32.89
N ILE A 27 26.65 -14.39 31.91
CA ILE A 27 27.85 -13.57 32.13
C ILE A 27 27.58 -12.48 33.17
N TYR A 28 26.44 -11.81 33.07
CA TYR A 28 26.03 -10.80 34.04
C TYR A 28 25.90 -11.37 35.46
N SER A 29 25.24 -12.53 35.62
CA SER A 29 25.05 -13.15 36.94
C SER A 29 26.37 -13.57 37.57
N GLN A 30 27.33 -14.09 36.78
CA GLN A 30 28.68 -14.42 37.24
C GLN A 30 29.49 -13.18 37.61
N LEU A 31 29.37 -12.09 36.84
CA LEU A 31 30.00 -10.80 37.13
C LEU A 31 29.46 -10.17 38.42
N SER A 32 28.15 -10.22 38.65
CA SER A 32 27.50 -9.66 39.85
C SER A 32 27.70 -10.50 41.11
N GLY A 33 27.84 -11.82 40.96
CA GLY A 33 27.96 -12.76 42.08
C GLY A 33 29.37 -12.92 42.64
N ARG A 34 30.40 -12.39 41.96
CA ARG A 34 31.81 -12.52 42.36
C ARG A 34 32.48 -11.14 42.43
N PRO A 35 32.60 -10.53 43.62
CA PRO A 35 33.16 -9.18 43.77
C PRO A 35 34.62 -9.07 43.29
N GLU A 36 35.37 -10.18 43.28
CA GLU A 36 36.76 -10.24 42.78
C GLU A 36 36.89 -9.93 41.27
N LEU A 37 35.87 -10.25 40.48
CA LEU A 37 35.85 -10.00 39.02
C LEU A 37 35.33 -8.60 38.67
N SER A 38 34.70 -7.92 39.63
CA SER A 38 34.08 -6.60 39.42
C SER A 38 35.09 -5.48 39.15
N ASN A 39 36.33 -5.64 39.63
CA ASN A 39 37.40 -4.65 39.46
C ASN A 39 38.12 -4.72 38.11
N VAL A 40 37.86 -5.74 37.28
CA VAL A 40 38.52 -5.91 35.98
C VAL A 40 37.77 -5.12 34.91
N ARG A 41 38.20 -3.87 34.68
CA ARG A 41 37.58 -2.95 33.69
C ARG A 41 37.44 -3.54 32.28
N TRP A 42 38.40 -4.36 31.84
CA TRP A 42 38.35 -4.98 30.51
C TRP A 42 37.17 -5.95 30.36
N LEU A 43 36.82 -6.68 31.42
CA LEU A 43 35.71 -7.63 31.42
C LEU A 43 34.35 -6.90 31.30
N HIS A 44 34.21 -5.75 31.97
CA HIS A 44 33.06 -4.87 31.80
C HIS A 44 32.95 -4.28 30.38
N ASN A 45 34.08 -3.85 29.79
CA ASN A 45 34.08 -3.32 28.43
C ASN A 45 33.63 -4.36 27.39
N ILE A 46 34.09 -5.61 27.52
CA ILE A 46 33.64 -6.71 26.67
C ILE A 46 32.14 -6.97 26.84
N PHE A 47 31.65 -6.97 28.08
CA PHE A 47 30.22 -7.14 28.36
C PHE A 47 29.38 -6.04 27.72
N TYR A 48 29.77 -4.77 27.89
CA TYR A 48 29.09 -3.65 27.24
C TYR A 48 29.10 -3.76 25.71
N PHE A 49 30.22 -4.17 25.12
CA PHE A 49 30.32 -4.39 23.68
C PHE A 49 29.37 -5.49 23.20
N ALA A 50 29.27 -6.61 23.94
CA ALA A 50 28.33 -7.68 23.65
C ALA A 50 26.86 -7.24 23.76
N VAL A 51 26.53 -6.40 24.75
CA VAL A 51 25.19 -5.79 24.90
C VAL A 51 24.86 -4.89 23.71
N VAL A 52 25.81 -4.07 23.25
CA VAL A 52 25.62 -3.20 22.07
C VAL A 52 25.38 -4.03 20.81
N ILE A 53 26.17 -5.07 20.58
CA ILE A 53 25.96 -6.01 19.45
C ILE A 53 24.57 -6.63 19.52
N PHE A 54 24.17 -7.12 20.70
CA PHE A 54 22.84 -7.70 20.90
C PHE A 54 21.72 -6.69 20.59
N ALA A 55 21.85 -5.43 21.04
CA ALA A 55 20.87 -4.38 20.76
C ALA A 55 20.76 -4.11 19.24
N ILE A 56 21.87 -4.07 18.51
CA ILE A 56 21.89 -3.91 17.05
C ILE A 56 21.20 -5.10 16.38
N MET A 57 21.53 -6.34 16.79
CA MET A 57 20.89 -7.55 16.25
C MET A 57 19.38 -7.57 16.50
N PHE A 58 18.95 -7.17 17.70
CA PHE A 58 17.54 -7.09 18.06
C PHE A 58 16.79 -6.04 17.22
N LEU A 59 17.40 -4.87 16.99
CA LEU A 59 16.83 -3.84 16.11
C LEU A 59 16.69 -4.33 14.66
N LEU A 60 17.69 -5.04 14.14
CA LEU A 60 17.62 -5.65 12.81
C LEU A 60 16.51 -6.71 12.73
N PHE A 61 16.37 -7.56 13.75
CA PHE A 61 15.31 -8.54 13.84
C PHE A 61 13.92 -7.88 13.86
N LEU A 62 13.71 -6.85 14.69
CA LEU A 62 12.45 -6.09 14.70
C LEU A 62 12.14 -5.53 13.31
N ARG A 63 13.12 -4.89 12.67
CA ARG A 63 12.96 -4.36 11.31
C ARG A 63 12.56 -5.45 10.32
N GLN A 64 13.21 -6.60 10.36
CA GLN A 64 12.92 -7.73 9.47
C GLN A 64 11.55 -8.36 9.75
N PHE A 65 11.17 -8.50 11.02
CA PHE A 65 9.88 -9.00 11.46
C PHE A 65 8.73 -8.12 10.92
N PHE A 66 8.85 -6.80 11.08
CA PHE A 66 7.88 -5.85 10.54
C PHE A 66 7.89 -5.80 9.00
N SER A 67 9.05 -5.95 8.36
CA SER A 67 9.16 -5.94 6.90
C SER A 67 8.52 -7.18 6.26
N ASN A 68 8.75 -8.38 6.81
CA ASN A 68 8.23 -9.63 6.26
C ASN A 68 6.71 -9.76 6.40
N HIS A 69 6.12 -9.27 7.51
CA HIS A 69 4.67 -9.26 7.67
C HIS A 69 3.98 -8.17 6.83
N ALA A 70 4.71 -7.13 6.42
CA ALA A 70 4.17 -6.05 5.59
C ALA A 70 4.17 -6.37 4.09
N LEU A 71 5.01 -7.29 3.61
CA LEU A 71 5.28 -7.52 2.18
C LEU A 71 4.75 -8.85 1.63
N GLU A 72 3.74 -9.43 2.27
CA GLU A 72 3.13 -10.63 1.71
C GLU A 72 2.37 -10.29 0.41
N ARG A 73 2.81 -10.88 -0.71
CA ARG A 73 2.04 -10.87 -1.96
C ARG A 73 0.84 -11.80 -1.81
N TYR A 74 -0.35 -11.28 -2.04
CA TYR A 74 -1.58 -12.07 -2.00
C TYR A 74 -1.76 -12.82 -3.31
N ASP A 75 -2.04 -14.11 -3.25
CA ASP A 75 -2.25 -14.92 -4.45
C ASP A 75 -3.75 -14.92 -4.82
N PRO A 76 -4.14 -14.30 -5.95
CA PRO A 76 -5.53 -14.13 -6.33
C PRO A 76 -6.24 -15.46 -6.65
N GLY A 77 -5.50 -16.53 -6.92
CA GLY A 77 -6.05 -17.86 -7.19
C GLY A 77 -6.21 -18.74 -5.95
N SER A 78 -5.79 -18.27 -4.77
CA SER A 78 -5.83 -19.07 -3.54
C SER A 78 -6.88 -18.55 -2.53
N PRO A 79 -7.91 -19.33 -2.19
CA PRO A 79 -8.95 -18.91 -1.25
C PRO A 79 -8.38 -18.48 0.11
N GLU A 80 -7.37 -19.19 0.61
CA GLU A 80 -6.71 -18.87 1.89
C GLU A 80 -6.03 -17.49 1.88
N SER A 81 -5.40 -17.09 0.77
CA SER A 81 -4.77 -15.77 0.65
C SER A 81 -5.83 -14.67 0.58
N LEU A 82 -6.91 -14.90 -0.16
CA LEU A 82 -8.05 -13.98 -0.24
C LEU A 82 -8.76 -13.80 1.11
N GLN A 83 -8.93 -14.88 1.87
CA GLN A 83 -9.47 -14.82 3.23
C GLN A 83 -8.56 -14.01 4.16
N ARG A 84 -7.23 -14.15 4.05
CA ARG A 84 -6.30 -13.34 4.84
C ARG A 84 -6.37 -11.87 4.45
N LEU A 85 -6.41 -11.57 3.15
CA LEU A 85 -6.56 -10.20 2.63
C LEU A 85 -7.83 -9.53 3.17
N SER A 86 -8.96 -10.21 3.08
CA SER A 86 -10.27 -9.69 3.48
C SER A 86 -10.44 -9.50 4.99
N LYS A 87 -9.69 -10.25 5.82
CA LYS A 87 -9.69 -10.08 7.28
C LYS A 87 -8.98 -8.79 7.73
N LEU A 88 -8.12 -8.20 6.90
CA LEU A 88 -7.34 -7.02 7.27
C LEU A 88 -8.21 -5.77 7.47
N ARG A 89 -8.17 -5.22 8.69
CA ARG A 89 -8.94 -4.03 9.06
C ARG A 89 -8.63 -2.79 8.20
N ARG A 90 -7.40 -2.65 7.70
CA ARG A 90 -6.98 -1.47 6.91
C ARG A 90 -7.77 -1.26 5.61
N PHE A 91 -8.34 -2.34 5.06
CA PHE A 91 -9.13 -2.31 3.83
C PHE A 91 -10.64 -2.26 4.08
N LYS A 92 -11.08 -2.49 5.32
CA LYS A 92 -12.50 -2.39 5.67
C LYS A 92 -12.87 -0.93 5.89
N LEU A 93 -13.97 -0.49 5.28
CA LEU A 93 -14.65 0.73 5.70
C LEU A 93 -15.44 0.44 6.98
N ALA A 94 -15.90 1.49 7.67
CA ALA A 94 -16.78 1.31 8.82
C ALA A 94 -18.04 0.51 8.44
N PRO A 95 -18.62 -0.30 9.35
CA PRO A 95 -19.74 -1.18 9.03
C PRO A 95 -20.95 -0.47 8.40
N LYS A 96 -21.18 0.80 8.73
CA LYS A 96 -22.21 1.64 8.11
C LYS A 96 -22.05 1.89 6.61
N TYR A 97 -20.90 1.52 6.03
CA TYR A 97 -20.60 1.61 4.60
C TYR A 97 -20.70 0.25 3.89
N LYS A 98 -21.25 -0.77 4.55
CA LYS A 98 -21.67 -1.99 3.85
C LYS A 98 -22.90 -1.68 2.99
N HIS A 99 -23.00 -2.29 1.81
CA HIS A 99 -24.04 -2.02 0.82
C HIS A 99 -24.10 -0.53 0.44
N LEU A 100 -22.93 0.10 0.28
CA LEU A 100 -22.75 1.49 -0.18
C LEU A 100 -23.58 1.80 -1.42
N GLN A 101 -23.75 0.84 -2.34
CA GLN A 101 -24.58 1.00 -3.54
C GLN A 101 -26.04 1.38 -3.28
N GLN A 102 -26.61 0.99 -2.12
CA GLN A 102 -27.99 1.34 -1.75
C GLN A 102 -28.13 2.81 -1.33
N ARG A 103 -27.07 3.41 -0.77
CA ARG A 103 -27.06 4.78 -0.25
C ARG A 103 -26.45 5.75 -1.23
N TRP A 104 -25.32 5.37 -1.81
CA TRP A 104 -24.60 6.14 -2.79
C TRP A 104 -25.13 5.84 -4.21
N LYS A 105 -26.28 6.42 -4.54
CA LYS A 105 -27.01 6.14 -5.79
C LYS A 105 -26.24 6.52 -7.06
N LYS A 106 -25.35 7.51 -7.00
CA LYS A 106 -24.69 8.10 -8.17
C LYS A 106 -23.17 8.27 -7.99
N PRO A 107 -22.41 7.19 -7.78
CA PRO A 107 -21.00 7.25 -7.45
C PRO A 107 -20.13 7.89 -8.53
N LEU A 108 -20.44 7.62 -9.80
CA LEU A 108 -19.69 8.18 -10.93
C LEU A 108 -19.90 9.67 -11.10
N GLU A 109 -21.13 10.17 -10.91
CA GLU A 109 -21.42 11.61 -11.00
C GLU A 109 -20.73 12.37 -9.88
N ASP A 110 -20.72 11.85 -8.66
CA ASP A 110 -20.07 12.50 -7.52
C ASP A 110 -18.55 12.51 -7.64
N ILE A 111 -17.96 11.45 -8.19
CA ILE A 111 -16.53 11.41 -8.49
C ILE A 111 -16.18 12.37 -9.63
N LYS A 112 -17.01 12.46 -10.67
CA LYS A 112 -16.87 13.49 -11.72
C LYS A 112 -16.88 14.89 -11.12
N LYS A 113 -17.89 15.21 -10.30
CA LYS A 113 -17.98 16.50 -9.59
C LYS A 113 -16.77 16.76 -8.70
N PHE A 114 -16.28 15.75 -7.99
CA PHE A 114 -15.07 15.86 -7.17
C PHE A 114 -13.86 16.29 -7.99
N PHE A 115 -13.67 15.72 -9.19
CA PHE A 115 -12.57 16.09 -10.07
C PHE A 115 -12.77 17.49 -10.69
N TYR A 116 -13.98 17.82 -11.15
CA TYR A 116 -14.28 19.16 -11.66
C TYR A 116 -14.05 20.25 -10.62
N ASN A 117 -14.44 20.00 -9.35
CA ASN A 117 -14.21 20.94 -8.25
C ASN A 117 -12.72 21.10 -7.88
N ASP A 118 -11.84 20.20 -8.30
CA ASP A 118 -10.38 20.27 -8.09
C ASP A 118 -9.66 20.74 -9.38
N ASP A 119 -10.36 21.45 -10.28
CA ASP A 119 -9.88 21.96 -11.58
C ASP A 119 -9.35 20.88 -12.55
N TYR A 120 -9.92 19.67 -12.51
CA TYR A 120 -9.61 18.66 -13.54
C TYR A 120 -10.57 18.77 -14.71
N ASN A 121 -10.03 18.63 -15.92
CA ASN A 121 -10.78 18.53 -17.16
C ASN A 121 -10.92 17.07 -17.57
N LEU A 122 -12.08 16.72 -18.13
CA LEU A 122 -12.32 15.40 -18.71
C LEU A 122 -11.70 15.36 -20.11
N VAL A 123 -10.71 14.49 -20.31
CA VAL A 123 -9.96 14.36 -21.58
C VAL A 123 -10.46 13.17 -22.39
N ARG A 124 -10.92 12.11 -21.72
CA ARG A 124 -11.47 10.92 -22.36
C ARG A 124 -12.62 10.34 -21.56
N SER A 125 -13.64 9.86 -22.27
CA SER A 125 -14.84 9.24 -21.70
C SER A 125 -15.28 8.09 -22.59
N ASP A 126 -14.92 6.86 -22.20
CA ASP A 126 -15.34 5.64 -22.92
C ASP A 126 -16.23 4.81 -21.99
N HIS A 127 -17.55 4.74 -22.24
CA HIS A 127 -18.56 3.99 -21.46
C HIS A 127 -18.48 4.18 -19.92
N PHE A 128 -17.52 3.56 -19.24
CA PHE A 128 -17.29 3.64 -17.80
C PHE A 128 -15.85 4.03 -17.40
N ASP A 129 -15.01 4.36 -18.38
CA ASP A 129 -13.63 4.80 -18.22
C ASP A 129 -13.57 6.32 -18.42
N PHE A 130 -13.09 7.03 -17.40
CA PHE A 130 -12.90 8.47 -17.45
C PHE A 130 -11.43 8.81 -17.17
N ILE A 131 -10.85 9.66 -18.01
CA ILE A 131 -9.51 10.21 -17.81
C ILE A 131 -9.64 11.69 -17.53
N PHE A 132 -9.20 12.07 -16.33
CA PHE A 132 -9.18 13.45 -15.85
C PHE A 132 -7.75 13.97 -15.84
N GLU A 133 -7.54 15.16 -16.39
CA GLU A 133 -6.24 15.82 -16.41
C GLU A 133 -6.33 17.23 -15.83
N ARG A 134 -5.29 17.62 -15.09
CA ARG A 134 -5.14 18.97 -14.56
C ARG A 134 -3.71 19.45 -14.79
N GLU A 135 -3.57 20.63 -15.39
CA GLU A 135 -2.26 21.27 -15.51
C GLU A 135 -1.70 21.66 -14.13
N ARG A 136 -0.41 21.40 -13.91
CA ARG A 136 0.27 21.94 -12.73
C ARG A 136 0.62 23.40 -12.99
N LYS A 137 0.08 24.29 -12.15
CA LYS A 137 0.37 25.74 -12.17
C LYS A 137 1.86 26.06 -11.96
N ILE A 138 2.62 25.16 -11.35
CA ILE A 138 4.05 25.34 -11.10
C ILE A 138 4.84 24.72 -12.26
N LEU A 139 5.41 25.56 -13.12
CA LEU A 139 6.51 25.15 -14.00
C LEU A 139 7.65 24.64 -13.11
N SER A 140 8.08 23.40 -13.31
CA SER A 140 9.27 22.90 -12.64
C SER A 140 10.47 23.68 -13.21
N PRO A 141 11.18 24.50 -12.41
CA PRO A 141 12.26 25.36 -12.92
C PRO A 141 13.39 24.55 -13.56
N TRP A 142 13.49 23.27 -13.18
CA TRP A 142 14.55 22.36 -13.57
C TRP A 142 14.20 21.45 -14.77
N ARG A 143 12.94 21.44 -15.21
CA ARG A 143 12.48 20.44 -16.21
C ARG A 143 11.88 21.01 -17.48
N GLY A 144 11.67 22.33 -17.56
CA GLY A 144 11.22 23.02 -18.79
C GLY A 144 9.88 22.55 -19.38
N ARG A 145 9.21 21.55 -18.79
CA ARG A 145 7.97 20.93 -19.29
C ARG A 145 6.81 21.23 -18.34
N ARG A 146 5.63 21.49 -18.91
CA ARG A 146 4.37 21.56 -18.17
C ARG A 146 3.93 20.13 -17.83
N TYR A 147 4.00 19.78 -16.55
CA TYR A 147 3.52 18.48 -16.07
C TYR A 147 2.04 18.58 -15.75
N ILE A 148 1.32 17.51 -16.06
CA ILE A 148 -0.08 17.35 -15.69
C ILE A 148 -0.22 16.38 -14.52
N LYS A 149 -1.33 16.49 -13.79
CA LYS A 149 -1.81 15.45 -12.89
C LYS A 149 -2.89 14.69 -13.63
N ARG A 150 -2.78 13.36 -13.67
CA ARG A 150 -3.76 12.52 -14.35
C ARG A 150 -4.43 11.57 -13.35
N SER A 151 -5.75 11.44 -13.47
CA SER A 151 -6.53 10.48 -12.69
C SER A 151 -7.40 9.67 -13.64
N PHE A 152 -7.39 8.36 -13.48
CA PHE A 152 -8.22 7.42 -14.19
C PHE A 152 -9.34 6.98 -13.24
N VAL A 153 -10.56 6.89 -13.75
CA VAL A 153 -11.71 6.35 -13.04
C VAL A 153 -12.30 5.26 -13.91
N PHE A 154 -12.44 4.07 -13.36
CA PHE A 154 -12.95 2.91 -14.05
C PHE A 154 -14.02 2.26 -13.18
N TYR A 155 -15.24 2.21 -13.71
CA TYR A 155 -16.31 1.43 -13.09
C TYR A 155 -16.57 0.16 -13.88
N HIS A 156 -16.67 -0.96 -13.17
CA HIS A 156 -17.00 -2.23 -13.79
C HIS A 156 -17.78 -3.12 -12.82
N PRO A 157 -18.97 -3.61 -13.21
CA PRO A 157 -19.83 -4.38 -12.32
C PRO A 157 -19.28 -5.78 -12.02
N MET A 158 -18.43 -6.33 -12.90
CA MET A 158 -17.79 -7.64 -12.72
C MET A 158 -16.28 -7.47 -12.70
N LEU A 159 -15.67 -7.26 -11.53
CA LEU A 159 -14.25 -6.98 -11.42
C LEU A 159 -13.50 -8.17 -10.83
N ASN A 160 -12.41 -8.56 -11.47
CA ASN A 160 -11.48 -9.58 -10.99
C ASN A 160 -10.03 -9.14 -11.21
N VAL A 161 -9.06 -9.95 -10.77
CA VAL A 161 -7.63 -9.63 -10.89
C VAL A 161 -7.19 -9.42 -12.34
N LEU A 162 -7.73 -10.19 -13.30
CA LEU A 162 -7.32 -10.14 -14.70
C LEU A 162 -7.73 -8.80 -15.32
N ILE A 163 -8.95 -8.33 -15.03
CA ILE A 163 -9.46 -7.04 -15.50
C ILE A 163 -8.65 -5.90 -14.86
N VAL A 164 -8.34 -6.00 -13.56
CA VAL A 164 -7.50 -5.00 -12.88
C VAL A 164 -6.13 -4.91 -13.55
N ASP A 165 -5.44 -6.03 -13.77
CA ASP A 165 -4.12 -6.06 -14.40
C ASP A 165 -4.16 -5.53 -15.84
N GLN A 166 -5.18 -5.89 -16.62
CA GLN A 166 -5.37 -5.39 -17.98
C GLN A 166 -5.56 -3.88 -18.00
N LYS A 167 -6.43 -3.35 -17.13
CA LYS A 167 -6.73 -1.90 -17.07
C LYS A 167 -5.54 -1.09 -16.56
N LEU A 168 -4.77 -1.62 -15.62
CA LEU A 168 -3.53 -1.00 -15.18
C LEU A 168 -2.51 -0.95 -16.31
N LYS A 169 -2.27 -2.07 -17.02
CA LYS A 169 -1.38 -2.08 -18.19
C LYS A 169 -1.85 -1.14 -19.30
N GLN A 170 -3.16 -1.01 -19.53
CA GLN A 170 -3.72 -0.05 -20.48
C GLN A 170 -3.44 1.40 -20.03
N ALA A 171 -3.59 1.71 -18.75
CA ALA A 171 -3.25 3.03 -18.22
C ALA A 171 -1.75 3.32 -18.32
N GLU A 172 -0.88 2.36 -18.01
CA GLU A 172 0.58 2.49 -18.18
C GLU A 172 0.92 2.82 -19.64
N ARG A 173 0.40 2.04 -20.59
CA ARG A 173 0.61 2.28 -22.03
C ARG A 173 0.09 3.65 -22.47
N TRP A 174 -1.05 4.08 -21.95
CA TRP A 174 -1.59 5.41 -22.23
C TRP A 174 -0.66 6.52 -21.72
N ILE A 175 -0.19 6.40 -20.47
CA ILE A 175 0.73 7.39 -19.88
C ILE A 175 2.03 7.46 -20.68
N ASP A 176 2.59 6.30 -21.04
CA ASP A 176 3.83 6.22 -21.81
C ASP A 176 3.65 6.78 -23.23
N HIS A 177 2.52 6.52 -23.89
CA HIS A 177 2.22 7.02 -25.24
C HIS A 177 2.12 8.55 -25.29
N TYR A 178 1.48 9.16 -24.28
CA TYR A 178 1.26 10.61 -24.24
C TYR A 178 2.35 11.38 -23.47
N TRP A 179 3.47 10.75 -23.12
CA TRP A 179 4.45 11.39 -22.24
C TRP A 179 5.11 12.63 -22.82
N ASP A 180 5.37 12.64 -24.12
CA ASP A 180 6.05 13.79 -24.74
C ASP A 180 5.12 14.99 -24.92
N GLN A 181 3.82 14.74 -25.16
CA GLN A 181 2.80 15.78 -25.32
C GLN A 181 2.24 16.25 -23.98
N ALA A 182 1.95 15.32 -23.07
CA ALA A 182 1.26 15.54 -21.80
C ALA A 182 1.88 14.68 -20.67
N PRO A 183 3.09 15.05 -20.18
CA PRO A 183 3.82 14.27 -19.19
C PRO A 183 3.12 14.27 -17.84
N SER A 184 2.85 13.08 -17.30
CA SER A 184 2.25 12.89 -15.97
C SER A 184 3.12 11.99 -15.11
N ASP A 185 3.88 12.58 -14.19
CA ASP A 185 4.78 11.82 -13.31
C ASP A 185 4.07 11.15 -12.12
N ARG A 186 2.81 11.52 -11.87
CA ARG A 186 1.99 11.02 -10.77
C ARG A 186 0.56 10.80 -11.24
N ASN A 187 0.17 9.53 -11.27
CA ASN A 187 -1.09 9.09 -11.83
C ASN A 187 -1.88 8.35 -10.75
N PHE A 188 -3.18 8.62 -10.67
CA PHE A 188 -4.07 7.96 -9.71
C PHE A 188 -5.10 7.15 -10.48
N PHE A 189 -5.42 5.94 -10.03
CA PHE A 189 -6.39 5.07 -10.71
C PHE A 189 -7.44 4.61 -9.71
N ILE A 190 -8.72 4.82 -10.02
CA ILE A 190 -9.84 4.45 -9.15
C ILE A 190 -10.65 3.37 -9.84
N PHE A 191 -10.65 2.17 -9.29
CA PHE A 191 -11.60 1.12 -9.62
C PHE A 191 -12.84 1.25 -8.74
N ILE A 192 -14.02 1.03 -9.31
CA ILE A 192 -15.31 1.03 -8.61
C ILE A 192 -16.10 -0.19 -9.07
N THR A 193 -16.68 -0.94 -8.13
CA THR A 193 -17.51 -2.10 -8.43
C THR A 193 -18.64 -2.24 -7.40
N ASP A 194 -19.81 -2.68 -7.87
CA ASP A 194 -21.02 -3.08 -7.12
C ASP A 194 -21.24 -4.60 -7.15
N MET A 195 -20.22 -5.36 -7.54
CA MET A 195 -20.28 -6.82 -7.50
C MET A 195 -20.60 -7.30 -6.07
N GLU A 196 -21.48 -8.31 -5.94
CA GLU A 196 -21.77 -8.95 -4.64
C GLU A 196 -20.85 -10.14 -4.35
N ASN A 197 -20.24 -10.72 -5.40
CA ASN A 197 -19.34 -11.86 -5.28
C ASN A 197 -18.03 -11.46 -4.59
N PHE A 198 -17.96 -11.79 -3.30
CA PHE A 198 -16.82 -11.51 -2.44
C PHE A 198 -15.48 -12.07 -2.95
N GLU A 199 -15.47 -13.27 -3.55
CA GLU A 199 -14.22 -13.93 -3.96
C GLU A 199 -13.59 -13.17 -5.13
N GLU A 200 -14.40 -12.81 -6.13
CA GLU A 200 -13.96 -12.02 -7.28
C GLU A 200 -13.50 -10.62 -6.85
N ILE A 201 -14.24 -9.95 -5.96
CA ILE A 201 -13.82 -8.66 -5.39
C ILE A 201 -12.49 -8.79 -4.64
N SER A 202 -12.31 -9.86 -3.87
CA SER A 202 -11.06 -10.09 -3.12
C SER A 202 -9.90 -10.39 -4.07
N SER A 203 -10.15 -11.11 -5.16
CA SER A 203 -9.21 -11.34 -6.25
C SER A 203 -8.79 -10.03 -6.93
N ALA A 204 -9.76 -9.17 -7.30
CA ALA A 204 -9.48 -7.82 -7.79
C ALA A 204 -8.69 -6.97 -6.77
N GLY A 205 -9.07 -7.06 -5.50
CA GLY A 205 -8.37 -6.42 -4.38
C GLY A 205 -6.92 -6.87 -4.25
N ALA A 206 -6.62 -8.15 -4.47
CA ALA A 206 -5.26 -8.68 -4.47
C ALA A 206 -4.42 -8.05 -5.60
N GLY A 207 -4.98 -7.89 -6.80
CA GLY A 207 -4.33 -7.18 -7.92
C GLY A 207 -3.93 -5.74 -7.54
N VAL A 208 -4.87 -4.99 -6.95
CA VAL A 208 -4.61 -3.61 -6.48
C VAL A 208 -3.58 -3.57 -5.36
N VAL A 209 -3.67 -4.48 -4.39
CA VAL A 209 -2.81 -4.50 -3.20
C VAL A 209 -1.36 -4.87 -3.53
N ASN A 210 -1.17 -5.77 -4.50
CA ASN A 210 0.15 -6.23 -4.94
C ASN A 210 0.84 -5.27 -5.91
N PHE A 211 0.14 -4.25 -6.42
CA PHE A 211 0.69 -3.31 -7.39
C PHE A 211 1.79 -2.43 -6.77
N LEU A 212 2.97 -2.36 -7.39
CA LEU A 212 4.15 -1.65 -6.84
C LEU A 212 4.15 -0.14 -7.11
N GLY A 213 3.31 0.31 -8.04
CA GLY A 213 3.09 1.72 -8.34
C GLY A 213 4.15 2.43 -9.17
N THR A 214 5.26 1.77 -9.49
CA THR A 214 6.36 2.30 -10.30
C THR A 214 6.16 1.96 -11.78
N MET A 215 6.35 2.93 -12.67
CA MET A 215 6.32 2.74 -14.12
C MET A 215 7.61 3.27 -14.75
N LYS A 216 7.82 2.98 -16.05
CA LYS A 216 8.92 3.56 -16.82
C LYS A 216 8.93 5.09 -16.72
N GLN A 217 7.75 5.70 -16.84
CA GLN A 217 7.58 7.14 -16.77
C GLN A 217 6.64 7.53 -15.64
N GLY A 218 7.22 7.75 -14.45
CA GLY A 218 6.49 8.23 -13.28
C GLY A 218 5.95 7.13 -12.39
N SER A 219 4.76 7.37 -11.82
CA SER A 219 4.10 6.44 -10.90
C SER A 219 2.60 6.38 -11.15
N LEU A 220 2.00 5.22 -10.86
CA LEU A 220 0.56 4.96 -10.92
C LEU A 220 0.11 4.39 -9.59
N TYR A 221 -0.97 4.90 -9.03
CA TYR A 221 -1.47 4.43 -7.73
C TYR A 221 -2.93 4.00 -7.87
N PRO A 222 -3.20 2.68 -7.92
CA PRO A 222 -4.55 2.18 -7.96
C PRO A 222 -5.21 2.16 -6.59
N VAL A 223 -6.52 2.33 -6.58
CA VAL A 223 -7.40 2.08 -5.45
C VAL A 223 -8.65 1.39 -5.94
N LEU A 224 -9.25 0.53 -5.14
CA LEU A 224 -10.51 -0.14 -5.47
C LEU A 224 -11.55 0.15 -4.38
N ILE A 225 -12.70 0.67 -4.82
CA ILE A 225 -13.89 0.90 -4.02
C ILE A 225 -14.87 -0.23 -4.30
N ASP A 226 -15.08 -1.06 -3.27
CA ASP A 226 -16.08 -2.12 -3.26
C ASP A 226 -17.36 -1.57 -2.60
N MET A 227 -18.37 -1.35 -3.43
CA MET A 227 -19.63 -0.71 -3.03
C MET A 227 -20.60 -1.68 -2.35
N ASP A 228 -20.44 -2.99 -2.48
CA ASP A 228 -21.30 -3.95 -1.78
C ASP A 228 -20.67 -4.35 -0.43
N GLY A 229 -19.43 -4.85 -0.47
CA GLY A 229 -18.71 -5.34 0.71
C GLY A 229 -18.17 -4.23 1.62
N GLY A 230 -18.24 -2.96 1.20
CA GLY A 230 -17.81 -1.81 1.97
C GLY A 230 -16.30 -1.79 2.20
N ARG A 231 -15.52 -1.98 1.13
CA ARG A 231 -14.05 -2.05 1.20
C ARG A 231 -13.38 -0.99 0.34
N TYR A 232 -12.17 -0.69 0.76
CA TYR A 232 -11.29 0.25 0.09
C TYR A 232 -9.88 -0.33 0.03
N PHE A 233 -9.56 -0.98 -1.09
CA PHE A 233 -8.26 -1.58 -1.33
C PHE A 233 -7.28 -0.56 -1.93
N PHE A 234 -6.01 -0.70 -1.56
CA PHE A 234 -4.92 0.14 -2.04
C PHE A 234 -3.59 -0.62 -1.91
N PRO A 235 -2.58 -0.29 -2.71
CA PRO A 235 -1.26 -0.91 -2.67
C PRO A 235 -0.65 -0.91 -1.27
N VAL A 236 -0.10 -2.05 -0.87
CA VAL A 236 0.52 -2.23 0.45
C VAL A 236 1.98 -1.83 0.42
N ASP A 237 2.70 -2.25 -0.62
CA ASP A 237 4.10 -1.91 -0.79
C ASP A 237 4.25 -0.62 -1.61
N LEU A 238 4.70 0.44 -0.95
CA LEU A 238 5.03 1.72 -1.57
C LEU A 238 6.53 2.03 -1.45
N SER A 239 7.35 1.06 -1.06
CA SER A 239 8.79 1.25 -0.79
C SER A 239 9.54 1.77 -2.01
N ILE A 240 9.13 1.32 -3.20
CA ILE A 240 9.72 1.70 -4.50
C ILE A 240 9.30 3.12 -4.93
N LEU A 241 8.22 3.66 -4.35
CA LEU A 241 7.75 5.01 -4.68
C LEU A 241 8.57 6.11 -3.97
N LYS A 242 8.84 7.18 -4.71
CA LYS A 242 9.46 8.40 -4.16
C LYS A 242 8.61 8.94 -3.01
N ARG A 243 9.26 9.41 -1.93
CA ARG A 243 8.58 9.90 -0.71
C ARG A 243 7.52 10.97 -1.00
N ARG A 244 7.81 11.88 -1.94
CA ARG A 244 6.89 12.93 -2.38
C ARG A 244 5.61 12.38 -3.04
N ASP A 245 5.73 11.29 -3.80
CA ASP A 245 4.61 10.67 -4.50
C ASP A 245 3.75 9.89 -3.49
N ARG A 246 4.40 9.21 -2.52
CA ARG A 246 3.71 8.55 -1.39
C ARG A 246 2.81 9.51 -0.60
N LEU A 247 3.32 10.68 -0.23
CA LEU A 247 2.55 11.70 0.49
C LEU A 247 1.34 12.17 -0.31
N LEU A 248 1.52 12.40 -1.62
CA LEU A 248 0.41 12.76 -2.50
C LEU A 248 -0.65 11.67 -2.55
N TYR A 249 -0.26 10.41 -2.69
CA TYR A 249 -1.20 9.29 -2.76
C TYR A 249 -1.94 9.06 -1.44
N TYR A 250 -1.28 9.27 -0.29
CA TYR A 250 -1.96 9.27 1.00
C TYR A 250 -3.00 10.39 1.11
N TYR A 251 -2.68 11.59 0.61
CA TYR A 251 -3.63 12.69 0.56
C TYR A 251 -4.82 12.39 -0.37
N LYS A 252 -4.57 11.92 -1.60
CA LYS A 252 -5.63 11.54 -2.55
C LYS A 252 -6.52 10.43 -1.99
N ARG A 253 -5.94 9.42 -1.36
CA ARG A 253 -6.68 8.37 -0.64
C ARG A 253 -7.60 8.94 0.43
N TRP A 254 -7.10 9.88 1.23
CA TRP A 254 -7.91 10.54 2.26
C TRP A 254 -9.06 11.34 1.64
N GLN A 255 -8.81 12.08 0.55
CA GLN A 255 -9.84 12.83 -0.16
C GLN A 255 -10.96 11.92 -0.68
N ILE A 256 -10.62 10.80 -1.32
CA ILE A 256 -11.62 9.83 -1.81
C ILE A 256 -12.39 9.19 -0.65
N LYS A 257 -11.71 8.80 0.44
CA LYS A 257 -12.41 8.31 1.63
C LYS A 257 -13.38 9.36 2.18
N ARG A 258 -13.00 10.64 2.21
CA ARG A 258 -13.88 11.73 2.65
C ARG A 258 -15.08 11.91 1.71
N LEU A 259 -14.89 11.75 0.39
CA LEU A 259 -15.98 11.77 -0.58
C LEU A 259 -17.02 10.67 -0.28
N ILE A 260 -16.56 9.43 -0.07
CA ILE A 260 -17.43 8.30 0.34
C ILE A 260 -18.19 8.61 1.64
N LYS A 261 -17.53 9.25 2.61
CA LYS A 261 -18.20 9.62 3.87
C LYS A 261 -19.29 10.66 3.66
N LYS A 262 -19.05 11.64 2.79
CA LYS A 262 -19.99 12.73 2.51
C LYS A 262 -21.21 12.23 1.73
N SER A 263 -21.00 11.42 0.69
CA SER A 263 -22.10 10.89 -0.11
C SER A 263 -23.10 10.07 0.69
N VAL A 264 -22.64 9.39 1.75
CA VAL A 264 -23.48 8.61 2.67
C VAL A 264 -24.14 9.46 3.78
N ALA A 265 -23.64 10.67 4.05
CA ALA A 265 -24.27 11.58 5.00
C ALA A 265 -25.40 12.40 4.33
N ASP A 266 -25.29 12.62 3.03
CA ASP A 266 -26.25 13.37 2.22
C ASP A 266 -27.37 12.47 1.63
N SER A 267 -27.39 11.17 1.96
CA SER A 267 -28.39 10.18 1.50
C SER A 267 -29.25 9.63 2.65
#